data_AF-A0A443SE82-F1
#
_entry.id   AF-A0A443SE82-F1
#
_cell.length_a   1.000
_cell.length_b   1.000
_cell.length_c   1.000
_cell.angle_alpha   90.00
_cell.angle_beta   90.00
_cell.angle_gamma   90.00
#
_symmetry.space_group_name_H-M   'P 1'
#
loop_
_entity.id
_entity.type
_entity.pdbx_description
1 polymer ?
#
loop_
_entity_poly.entity_id
_entity_poly.type
_entity_poly.pdbx_seq_one_letter_code
_entity_poly.pdbx_strand_id
1 'polypeptide(L)'
;MIPWLTKKEISKQIAIVNGTDSFERWKNPPVPFLMKFYIFELTNALELQSGGKANVTQRGPYVFKEVRQKKIVNISSDGSNIAYLDLKSYYFIENLSNGTLDDQITFINIPLIAATKVATQRPNGDTLLDTLFKTQKLTIDERKTVKQILFDGYVVDFVKRLEIIAKQLGIPLAESLPDDTFGFFYRKNCTLETSNCLDNFIHAIDSGKFNADNVGQYISINGSRSLDYWNGTYCNMLKGTDGSRFHPSVDATERLQVFAIELCRSIYLDSVGEVELKDINLLRFKMSSNFYKGPHKEPSNKCFCVKPKVEEAHCQVDGILEISTCQKGAPIALTGPHFYKVDPRVAQLVNGLSPDPKLHETFVDIEPVSIKYLPKFAFIHSFKEHRISYEWCKKNTS
;
A
#
# COMPACT_ATOMS: atom_id res chain seq x y z
N MET A 1 -15.25 31.06 -26.39
CA MET A 1 -15.61 31.00 -24.95
C MET A 1 -14.48 31.67 -24.17
N ILE A 2 -14.76 32.59 -23.25
CA ILE A 2 -13.72 33.41 -22.63
C ILE A 2 -12.95 32.60 -21.57
N PRO A 3 -11.61 32.46 -21.66
CA PRO A 3 -10.82 31.53 -20.83
C PRO A 3 -10.92 31.71 -19.30
N TRP A 4 -11.22 32.92 -18.80
CA TRP A 4 -11.38 33.18 -17.37
C TRP A 4 -12.74 32.73 -16.82
N LEU A 5 -13.80 32.82 -17.64
CA LEU A 5 -15.14 32.33 -17.29
C LEU A 5 -15.13 30.80 -17.16
N THR A 6 -14.35 30.11 -18.00
CA THR A 6 -14.14 28.66 -17.90
C THR A 6 -13.37 28.26 -16.65
N LYS A 7 -12.31 28.98 -16.25
CA LYS A 7 -11.53 28.63 -15.05
C LYS A 7 -12.35 28.74 -13.76
N LYS A 8 -13.09 29.85 -13.59
CA LYS A 8 -13.93 30.06 -12.39
C LYS A 8 -15.03 29.00 -12.26
N GLU A 9 -15.62 28.58 -13.37
CA GLU A 9 -16.67 27.57 -13.37
C GLU A 9 -16.11 26.17 -13.11
N ILE A 10 -14.96 25.82 -13.72
CA ILE A 10 -14.23 24.57 -13.44
C ILE A 10 -13.83 24.49 -11.97
N SER A 11 -13.32 25.58 -11.38
CA SER A 11 -12.94 25.61 -9.97
C SER A 11 -14.12 25.31 -9.03
N LYS A 12 -15.32 25.83 -9.34
CA LYS A 12 -16.54 25.51 -8.57
C LYS A 12 -16.97 24.05 -8.73
N GLN A 13 -16.82 23.48 -9.92
CA GLN A 13 -17.19 22.08 -10.20
C GLN A 13 -16.20 21.07 -9.61
N ILE A 14 -14.97 21.49 -9.29
CA ILE A 14 -13.94 20.64 -8.70
C ILE A 14 -13.94 20.69 -7.17
N ALA A 15 -14.31 21.80 -6.55
CA ALA A 15 -14.38 21.91 -5.10
C ALA A 15 -15.33 20.86 -4.49
N ILE A 16 -14.97 20.30 -3.34
CA ILE A 16 -15.73 19.27 -2.61
C ILE A 16 -16.65 19.99 -1.61
N VAL A 17 -17.76 20.56 -2.10
CA VAL A 17 -18.68 21.35 -1.26
C VAL A 17 -19.97 20.58 -1.01
N ASN A 18 -20.37 20.42 0.25
CA ASN A 18 -21.58 19.69 0.62
C ASN A 18 -22.81 20.23 -0.14
N GLY A 19 -23.63 19.32 -0.68
CA GLY A 19 -24.79 19.64 -1.51
C GLY A 19 -24.51 19.86 -3.00
N THR A 20 -23.25 19.70 -3.46
CA THR A 20 -22.88 19.76 -4.89
C THR A 20 -22.68 18.37 -5.50
N ASP A 21 -22.81 18.27 -6.82
CA ASP A 21 -22.50 17.04 -7.58
C ASP A 21 -21.06 16.54 -7.36
N SER A 22 -20.11 17.48 -7.24
CA SER A 22 -18.70 17.17 -6.97
C SER A 22 -18.51 16.43 -5.65
N PHE A 23 -19.23 16.86 -4.62
CA PHE A 23 -19.21 16.23 -3.30
C PHE A 23 -19.82 14.83 -3.34
N GLU A 24 -20.98 14.66 -3.99
CA GLU A 24 -21.61 13.33 -4.09
C GLU A 24 -20.78 12.35 -4.90
N ARG A 25 -20.16 12.78 -6.01
CA ARG A 25 -19.24 11.92 -6.80
C ARG A 25 -17.94 11.61 -6.06
N TRP A 26 -17.44 12.53 -5.23
CA TRP A 26 -16.26 12.27 -4.39
C TRP A 26 -16.60 11.29 -3.26
N LYS A 27 -17.76 11.47 -2.63
CA LYS A 27 -18.24 10.65 -1.53
C LYS A 27 -18.61 9.24 -1.98
N ASN A 28 -19.24 9.12 -3.16
CA ASN A 28 -19.66 7.89 -3.80
C ASN A 28 -19.15 7.84 -5.26
N PRO A 29 -17.88 7.49 -5.50
CA PRO A 29 -17.31 7.41 -6.85
C PRO A 29 -18.14 6.51 -7.77
N PRO A 30 -18.58 7.02 -8.95
CA PRO A 30 -19.52 6.30 -9.82
C PRO A 30 -18.85 5.16 -10.59
N VAL A 31 -17.53 5.21 -10.77
CA VAL A 31 -16.76 4.19 -11.51
C VAL A 31 -16.06 3.29 -10.50
N PRO A 32 -16.37 1.98 -10.47
CA PRO A 32 -15.66 1.02 -9.64
C PRO A 32 -14.26 0.76 -10.18
N PHE A 33 -13.33 0.42 -9.29
CA PHE A 33 -11.97 0.06 -9.68
C PHE A 33 -11.85 -1.46 -9.83
N LEU A 34 -11.03 -1.92 -10.76
CA LEU A 34 -10.64 -3.33 -10.82
C LEU A 34 -9.30 -3.50 -10.10
N MET A 35 -9.31 -4.28 -9.02
CA MET A 35 -8.14 -4.71 -8.28
C MET A 35 -7.76 -6.10 -8.77
N LYS A 36 -6.49 -6.31 -9.15
CA LYS A 36 -5.99 -7.61 -9.61
C LYS A 36 -4.92 -8.09 -8.65
N PHE A 37 -5.15 -9.23 -8.01
CA PHE A 37 -4.17 -9.87 -7.15
C PHE A 37 -3.40 -10.93 -7.92
N TYR A 38 -2.08 -10.91 -7.77
CA TYR A 38 -1.18 -11.95 -8.24
C TYR A 38 -0.37 -12.44 -7.04
N ILE A 39 -0.44 -13.75 -6.79
CA ILE A 39 0.18 -14.37 -5.62
C ILE A 39 1.31 -15.27 -6.12
N PHE A 40 2.48 -15.15 -5.51
CA PHE A 40 3.62 -16.01 -5.85
C PHE A 40 3.57 -17.31 -5.04
N GLU A 41 3.36 -18.42 -5.73
CA GLU A 41 3.41 -19.78 -5.17
C GLU A 41 4.87 -20.22 -5.03
N LEU A 42 5.28 -20.59 -3.82
CA LEU A 42 6.59 -21.15 -3.51
C LEU A 42 6.63 -22.63 -3.89
N THR A 43 7.57 -23.00 -4.76
CA THR A 43 7.65 -24.35 -5.35
C THR A 43 8.74 -25.24 -4.72
N ASN A 44 9.62 -24.66 -3.88
CA ASN A 44 10.78 -25.36 -3.34
C ASN A 44 11.06 -25.04 -1.85
N ALA A 45 10.03 -25.14 -1.00
CA ALA A 45 10.14 -24.80 0.42
C ALA A 45 11.27 -25.51 1.17
N LEU A 46 11.50 -26.81 0.90
CA LEU A 46 12.57 -27.59 1.56
C LEU A 46 13.98 -27.09 1.21
N GLU A 47 14.19 -26.71 -0.05
CA GLU A 47 15.46 -26.16 -0.52
C GLU A 47 15.70 -24.78 0.08
N LEU A 48 14.66 -23.94 0.11
CA LEU A 48 14.71 -22.63 0.77
C LEU A 48 15.06 -22.77 2.25
N GLN A 49 14.44 -23.73 2.96
CA GLN A 49 14.72 -24.00 4.37
C GLN A 49 16.18 -24.43 4.60
N SER A 50 16.78 -25.10 3.61
CA SER A 50 18.18 -25.54 3.64
C SER A 50 19.18 -24.45 3.21
N GLY A 51 18.72 -23.22 2.95
CA GLY A 51 19.55 -22.08 2.54
C GLY A 51 19.63 -21.86 1.02
N GLY A 52 18.83 -22.58 0.24
CA GLY A 52 18.66 -22.36 -1.20
C GLY A 52 17.88 -21.08 -1.53
N LYS A 53 17.83 -20.74 -2.83
CA LYS A 53 17.01 -19.62 -3.32
C LYS A 53 15.53 -20.02 -3.43
N ALA A 54 14.64 -19.06 -3.27
CA ALA A 54 13.21 -19.30 -3.49
C ALA A 54 12.90 -19.41 -4.99
N ASN A 55 12.15 -20.43 -5.37
CA ASN A 55 11.57 -20.60 -6.71
C ASN A 55 10.08 -20.32 -6.62
N VAL A 56 9.63 -19.28 -7.30
CA VAL A 56 8.23 -18.88 -7.29
C VAL A 56 7.56 -18.98 -8.65
N THR A 57 6.27 -19.24 -8.64
CA THR A 57 5.42 -19.17 -9.84
C THR A 57 4.24 -18.23 -9.57
N GLN A 58 3.91 -17.37 -10.54
CA GLN A 58 2.81 -16.43 -10.36
C GLN A 58 1.45 -17.12 -10.56
N ARG A 59 0.53 -16.91 -9.62
CA ARG A 59 -0.86 -17.34 -9.67
C ARG A 59 -1.78 -16.12 -9.80
N GLY A 60 -2.79 -16.22 -10.67
CA GLY A 60 -3.76 -15.15 -10.93
C GLY A 60 -3.79 -14.69 -12.40
N PRO A 61 -4.46 -13.56 -12.69
CA PRO A 61 -5.03 -12.63 -11.70
C PRO A 61 -6.25 -13.19 -10.97
N TYR A 62 -6.43 -12.80 -9.71
CA TYR A 62 -7.71 -12.87 -9.00
C TYR A 62 -8.30 -11.46 -8.97
N VAL A 63 -9.39 -11.25 -9.69
CA VAL A 63 -9.93 -9.92 -9.98
C VAL A 63 -11.08 -9.60 -9.05
N PHE A 64 -11.03 -8.41 -8.45
CA PHE A 64 -12.07 -7.87 -7.59
C PHE A 64 -12.53 -6.51 -8.11
N LYS A 65 -13.83 -6.28 -8.05
CA LYS A 65 -14.44 -4.95 -8.13
C LYS A 65 -14.27 -4.29 -6.76
N GLU A 66 -13.50 -3.22 -6.69
CA GLU A 66 -13.39 -2.36 -5.51
C GLU A 66 -14.40 -1.21 -5.62
N VAL A 67 -15.28 -1.11 -4.62
CA VAL A 67 -16.24 -0.03 -4.46
C VAL A 67 -15.81 0.83 -3.28
N ARG A 68 -15.72 2.14 -3.51
CA ARG A 68 -15.33 3.11 -2.47
C ARG A 68 -16.52 3.93 -2.01
N GLN A 69 -16.60 4.18 -0.72
CA GLN A 69 -17.59 5.08 -0.12
C GLN A 69 -16.94 5.87 1.01
N LYS A 70 -17.21 7.17 1.09
CA LYS A 70 -16.68 8.01 2.15
C LYS A 70 -17.73 8.25 3.22
N LYS A 71 -17.42 7.85 4.45
CA LYS A 71 -18.25 8.17 5.62
C LYS A 71 -17.75 9.48 6.22
N ILE A 72 -18.56 10.52 6.11
CA ILE A 72 -18.23 11.84 6.66
C ILE A 72 -18.21 11.76 8.19
N VAL A 73 -17.09 12.18 8.77
CA VAL A 73 -16.91 12.31 10.21
C VAL A 73 -17.23 13.74 10.65
N ASN A 74 -16.71 14.73 9.93
CA ASN A 74 -16.94 16.14 10.23
C ASN A 74 -16.72 17.00 8.97
N ILE A 75 -17.41 18.14 8.89
CA ILE A 75 -17.15 19.22 7.95
C ILE A 75 -17.03 20.50 8.79
N SER A 76 -15.96 21.27 8.59
CA SER A 76 -15.78 22.54 9.33
C SER A 76 -16.95 23.50 9.10
N SER A 77 -17.19 24.43 10.04
CA SER A 77 -18.32 25.36 9.98
C SER A 77 -18.31 26.24 8.73
N ASP A 78 -17.12 26.62 8.26
CA ASP A 78 -16.90 27.35 7.02
C ASP A 78 -16.91 26.44 5.78
N GLY A 79 -16.99 25.12 5.94
CA GLY A 79 -16.97 24.11 4.89
C GLY A 79 -15.63 23.95 4.17
N SER A 80 -14.53 24.51 4.68
CA SER A 80 -13.21 24.42 4.06
C SER A 80 -12.53 23.07 4.25
N ASN A 81 -12.78 22.39 5.37
CA ASN A 81 -12.11 21.13 5.73
C ASN A 81 -13.11 20.00 5.90
N ILE A 82 -12.75 18.81 5.42
CA ILE A 82 -13.59 17.62 5.51
C ILE A 82 -12.79 16.50 6.16
N ALA A 83 -13.35 15.93 7.23
CA ALA A 83 -12.86 14.71 7.87
C ALA A 83 -13.76 13.53 7.50
N TYR A 84 -13.17 12.40 7.09
CA TYR A 84 -13.90 11.23 6.60
C TYR A 84 -13.13 9.92 6.80
N LEU A 85 -13.86 8.80 6.78
CA LEU A 85 -13.31 7.45 6.61
C LEU A 85 -13.46 7.03 5.14
N ASP A 86 -12.40 6.47 4.54
CA ASP A 86 -12.47 5.89 3.20
C ASP A 86 -12.78 4.40 3.29
N LEU A 87 -14.05 4.04 3.09
CA LEU A 87 -14.51 2.66 3.15
C LEU A 87 -14.34 2.01 1.78
N LYS A 88 -13.70 0.84 1.75
CA LYS A 88 -13.45 0.06 0.53
C LYS A 88 -14.10 -1.31 0.68
N SER A 89 -14.93 -1.71 -0.29
CA SER A 89 -15.50 -3.05 -0.36
C SER A 89 -15.07 -3.76 -1.64
N TYR A 90 -14.94 -5.08 -1.56
CA TYR A 90 -14.34 -5.89 -2.61
C TYR A 90 -15.27 -7.04 -3.00
N TYR A 91 -15.54 -7.16 -4.30
CA TYR A 91 -16.42 -8.19 -4.87
C TYR A 91 -15.65 -8.97 -5.93
N PHE A 92 -15.46 -10.27 -5.72
CA PHE A 92 -14.73 -11.13 -6.66
C PHE A 92 -15.46 -11.22 -8.02
N ILE A 93 -14.68 -11.19 -9.10
CA ILE A 93 -15.16 -11.31 -10.48
C ILE A 93 -14.51 -12.55 -11.10
N GLU A 94 -15.22 -13.67 -11.03
CA GLU A 94 -14.71 -14.97 -11.46
C GLU A 94 -14.35 -15.01 -12.96
N ASN A 95 -15.21 -14.45 -13.83
CA ASN A 95 -15.01 -14.49 -15.29
C ASN A 95 -13.84 -13.62 -15.80
N LEU A 96 -13.27 -12.75 -14.97
CA LEU A 96 -12.04 -11.99 -15.27
C LEU A 96 -10.82 -12.55 -14.55
N SER A 97 -11.00 -13.59 -13.74
CA SER A 97 -9.96 -14.23 -12.95
C SER A 97 -9.44 -15.49 -13.63
N ASN A 98 -8.18 -15.82 -13.37
CA ASN A 98 -7.55 -17.05 -13.84
C ASN A 98 -7.37 -18.03 -12.67
N GLY A 99 -8.50 -18.39 -12.04
CA GLY A 99 -8.55 -19.21 -10.84
C GLY A 99 -9.75 -18.84 -9.97
N THR A 100 -9.95 -19.63 -8.90
CA THR A 100 -11.03 -19.41 -7.93
C THR A 100 -10.48 -18.96 -6.59
N LEU A 101 -11.35 -18.48 -5.70
CA LEU A 101 -10.93 -18.13 -4.34
C LEU A 101 -10.57 -19.34 -3.47
N ASP A 102 -10.91 -20.56 -3.91
CA ASP A 102 -10.58 -21.81 -3.24
C ASP A 102 -9.25 -22.41 -3.74
N ASP A 103 -8.59 -21.78 -4.72
CA ASP A 103 -7.27 -22.19 -5.20
C ASP A 103 -6.29 -22.22 -4.02
N GLN A 104 -5.60 -23.34 -3.85
CA GLN A 104 -4.65 -23.57 -2.78
C GLN A 104 -3.25 -23.17 -3.21
N ILE A 105 -2.64 -22.22 -2.51
CA ILE A 105 -1.31 -21.71 -2.81
C ILE A 105 -0.39 -21.98 -1.63
N THR A 106 0.77 -22.57 -1.91
CA THR A 106 1.87 -22.64 -0.95
C THR A 106 2.66 -21.33 -1.00
N PHE A 107 2.84 -20.68 0.13
CA PHE A 107 3.59 -19.44 0.25
C PHE A 107 4.37 -19.45 1.57
N ILE A 108 5.19 -18.43 1.76
CA ILE A 108 5.98 -18.29 2.97
C ILE A 108 5.07 -18.04 4.17
N ASN A 109 5.36 -18.62 5.34
CA ASN A 109 4.65 -18.38 6.58
C ASN A 109 4.98 -16.99 7.15
N ILE A 110 4.21 -15.99 6.71
CA ILE A 110 4.44 -14.57 7.02
C ILE A 110 4.26 -14.28 8.51
N PRO A 111 3.19 -14.77 9.18
CA PRO A 111 3.06 -14.57 10.62
C PRO A 111 4.26 -15.09 11.39
N LEU A 112 4.80 -16.26 11.02
CA LEU A 112 5.96 -16.84 11.68
C LEU A 112 7.20 -15.95 11.53
N ILE A 113 7.50 -15.47 10.32
CA ILE A 113 8.65 -14.60 10.08
C ILE A 113 8.50 -13.28 10.83
N ALA A 114 7.29 -12.70 10.83
CA ALA A 114 7.01 -11.47 11.56
C ALA A 114 7.22 -11.67 13.07
N ALA A 115 6.67 -12.76 13.64
CA ALA A 115 6.87 -13.11 15.03
C ALA A 115 8.34 -13.33 15.38
N THR A 116 9.10 -14.05 14.54
CA THR A 116 10.55 -14.25 14.73
C THR A 116 11.31 -12.92 14.72
N LYS A 117 11.03 -12.03 13.76
CA LYS A 117 11.70 -10.73 13.68
C LYS A 117 11.37 -9.82 14.86
N VAL A 118 10.13 -9.84 15.32
CA VAL A 118 9.69 -9.05 16.48
C VAL A 118 10.29 -9.61 17.77
N ALA A 119 10.25 -10.93 17.97
CA ALA A 119 10.78 -11.58 19.16
C ALA A 119 12.30 -11.39 19.29
N THR A 120 13.07 -11.57 18.22
CA THR A 120 14.55 -11.37 18.23
C THR A 120 14.99 -9.94 18.56
N GLN A 121 14.10 -8.96 18.50
CA GLN A 121 14.36 -7.59 18.93
C GLN A 121 14.14 -7.37 20.43
N ARG A 122 13.65 -8.38 21.16
CA ARG A 122 13.34 -8.31 22.60
C ARG A 122 14.39 -9.06 23.43
N PRO A 123 14.65 -8.63 24.68
CA PRO A 123 15.41 -9.42 25.63
C PRO A 123 14.79 -10.83 25.77
N ASN A 124 15.64 -11.86 25.80
CA ASN A 124 15.24 -13.27 25.86
C ASN A 124 14.37 -13.76 24.67
N GLY A 125 14.34 -12.99 23.57
CA GLY A 125 13.60 -13.34 22.36
C GLY A 125 14.02 -14.68 21.76
N ASP A 126 15.32 -15.00 21.77
CA ASP A 126 15.83 -16.28 21.26
C ASP A 126 15.30 -17.46 22.10
N THR A 127 15.33 -17.35 23.44
CA THR A 127 14.76 -18.36 24.35
C THR A 127 13.27 -18.59 24.12
N LEU A 128 12.52 -17.51 23.87
CA LEU A 128 11.10 -17.58 23.54
C LEU A 128 10.86 -18.36 22.25
N LEU A 129 11.62 -18.04 21.20
CA LEU A 129 11.51 -18.71 19.91
C LEU A 129 11.92 -20.18 19.99
N ASP A 130 13.03 -20.49 20.67
CA ASP A 130 13.47 -21.87 20.90
C ASP A 130 12.40 -22.70 21.61
N THR A 131 11.75 -22.12 22.62
CA THR A 131 10.66 -22.79 23.34
C THR A 131 9.44 -23.01 22.44
N LEU A 132 9.10 -22.03 21.61
CA LEU A 132 8.03 -22.15 20.63
C LEU A 132 8.32 -23.27 19.62
N PHE A 133 9.49 -23.24 18.97
CA PHE A 133 9.89 -24.23 17.96
C PHE A 133 10.03 -25.66 18.53
N LYS A 134 10.42 -25.81 19.81
CA LYS A 134 10.44 -27.12 20.47
C LYS A 134 9.05 -27.66 20.78
N THR A 135 8.06 -26.78 20.98
CA THR A 135 6.70 -27.16 21.39
C THR A 135 5.68 -27.16 20.26
N GLN A 136 6.03 -26.59 19.11
CA GLN A 136 5.15 -26.44 17.95
C GLN A 136 5.87 -26.96 16.69
N LYS A 137 5.14 -27.68 15.83
CA LYS A 137 5.65 -28.08 14.52
C LYS A 137 5.46 -26.95 13.52
N LEU A 138 6.41 -26.02 13.48
CA LEU A 138 6.35 -24.84 12.62
C LEU A 138 7.20 -25.05 11.35
N THR A 139 6.66 -24.63 10.21
CA THR A 139 7.32 -24.65 8.91
C THR A 139 7.41 -23.25 8.34
N ILE A 140 8.45 -23.00 7.54
CA ILE A 140 8.70 -21.70 6.92
C ILE A 140 7.70 -21.38 5.80
N ASP A 141 6.96 -22.38 5.34
CA ASP A 141 5.93 -22.33 4.34
C ASP A 141 4.59 -22.81 4.92
N GLU A 142 3.52 -22.34 4.31
CA GLU A 142 2.17 -22.79 4.59
C GLU A 142 1.33 -22.79 3.32
N ARG A 143 0.25 -23.58 3.33
CA ARG A 143 -0.67 -23.73 2.22
C ARG A 143 -2.06 -23.27 2.64
N LYS A 144 -2.61 -22.28 1.92
CA LYS A 144 -3.92 -21.68 2.20
C LYS A 144 -4.67 -21.40 0.90
N THR A 145 -5.98 -21.25 1.01
CA THR A 145 -6.81 -20.78 -0.10
C THR A 145 -6.59 -19.30 -0.38
N VAL A 146 -6.86 -18.85 -1.60
CA VAL A 146 -6.77 -17.43 -1.98
C VAL A 146 -7.67 -16.55 -1.09
N LYS A 147 -8.90 -16.98 -0.76
CA LYS A 147 -9.77 -16.21 0.16
C LYS A 147 -9.15 -16.05 1.54
N GLN A 148 -8.51 -17.08 2.08
CA GLN A 148 -7.83 -17.02 3.38
C GLN A 148 -6.60 -16.10 3.33
N ILE A 149 -5.81 -16.19 2.26
CA ILE A 149 -4.63 -15.32 2.07
C ILE A 149 -5.06 -13.84 2.00
N LEU A 150 -6.15 -13.54 1.30
CA LEU A 150 -6.62 -12.18 1.06
C LEU A 150 -7.58 -11.67 2.14
N PHE A 151 -8.85 -12.07 2.12
CA PHE A 151 -9.94 -11.36 2.81
C PHE A 151 -10.53 -12.09 4.02
N ASP A 152 -10.71 -13.42 3.93
CA ASP A 152 -11.31 -14.22 5.02
C ASP A 152 -10.35 -14.33 6.20
N GLY A 153 -9.05 -14.33 5.91
CA GLY A 153 -8.01 -14.63 6.89
C GLY A 153 -7.98 -16.10 7.31
N TYR A 154 -6.96 -16.48 8.07
CA TYR A 154 -6.87 -17.74 8.77
C TYR A 154 -6.26 -17.55 10.16
N VAL A 155 -6.76 -18.32 11.12
CA VAL A 155 -6.23 -18.31 12.50
C VAL A 155 -4.79 -18.83 12.48
N VAL A 156 -3.92 -18.11 13.20
CA VAL A 156 -2.50 -18.44 13.34
C VAL A 156 -2.30 -19.09 14.71
N ASP A 157 -2.44 -20.41 14.76
CA ASP A 157 -2.50 -21.19 16.01
C ASP A 157 -1.33 -20.94 16.98
N PHE A 158 -0.12 -20.69 16.45
CA PHE A 158 1.06 -20.50 17.27
C PHE A 158 1.08 -19.17 18.02
N VAL A 159 0.29 -18.16 17.62
CA VAL A 159 0.29 -16.81 18.24
C VAL A 159 -0.14 -16.89 19.69
N LYS A 160 -1.26 -17.58 19.98
CA LYS A 160 -1.70 -17.83 21.36
C LYS A 160 -0.62 -18.50 22.20
N ARG A 161 0.10 -19.46 21.60
CA ARG A 161 1.16 -20.18 22.30
C ARG A 161 2.36 -19.28 22.56
N LEU A 162 2.75 -18.46 21.59
CA LEU A 162 3.81 -17.46 21.70
C LEU A 162 3.51 -16.47 22.83
N GLU A 163 2.28 -15.96 22.92
CA GLU A 163 1.85 -15.03 23.97
C GLU A 163 1.89 -15.66 25.37
N ILE A 164 1.46 -16.92 25.50
CA ILE A 164 1.55 -17.67 26.76
C ILE A 164 3.02 -17.81 27.21
N ILE A 165 3.91 -18.24 26.30
CA ILE A 165 5.32 -18.43 26.63
C ILE A 165 5.97 -17.07 26.96
N ALA A 166 5.68 -16.03 26.18
CA ALA A 166 6.21 -14.69 26.42
C ALA A 166 5.80 -14.16 27.80
N LYS A 167 4.53 -14.35 28.20
CA LYS A 167 4.04 -13.99 29.53
C LYS A 167 4.76 -14.77 30.64
N GLN A 168 4.99 -16.07 30.45
CA GLN A 168 5.75 -16.90 31.39
C GLN A 168 7.20 -16.45 31.55
N LEU A 169 7.82 -15.98 30.47
CA LEU A 169 9.20 -15.49 30.46
C LEU A 169 9.32 -14.00 30.83
N GLY A 170 8.21 -13.31 31.12
CA GLY A 170 8.20 -11.87 31.42
C GLY A 170 8.57 -10.99 30.23
N ILE A 171 8.40 -11.47 28.99
CA ILE A 171 8.72 -10.74 27.77
C ILE A 171 7.49 -9.94 27.33
N PRO A 172 7.58 -8.59 27.27
CA PRO A 172 6.47 -7.78 26.78
C PRO A 172 6.34 -7.95 25.26
N LEU A 173 5.32 -8.71 24.85
CA LEU A 173 4.82 -8.75 23.48
C LEU A 173 3.49 -8.01 23.42
N ALA A 174 3.36 -7.10 22.45
CA ALA A 174 2.07 -6.54 22.10
C ALA A 174 1.28 -7.57 21.29
N GLU A 175 -0.05 -7.49 21.34
CA GLU A 175 -0.94 -8.26 20.47
C GLU A 175 -0.53 -8.05 19.01
N SER A 176 -0.20 -9.16 18.34
CA SER A 176 0.51 -9.13 17.05
C SER A 176 -0.42 -9.20 15.85
N LEU A 177 -1.57 -9.87 15.99
CA LEU A 177 -2.58 -10.03 14.94
C LEU A 177 -3.98 -9.78 15.50
N PRO A 178 -4.86 -9.11 14.75
CA PRO A 178 -6.26 -8.95 15.14
C PRO A 178 -6.96 -10.30 15.13
N ASP A 179 -7.63 -10.65 16.24
CA ASP A 179 -8.38 -11.90 16.40
C ASP A 179 -7.51 -13.17 16.14
N ASP A 180 -6.20 -13.10 16.41
CA ASP A 180 -5.21 -14.14 16.07
C ASP A 180 -5.19 -14.53 14.59
N THR A 181 -5.72 -13.69 13.71
CA THR A 181 -6.02 -14.03 12.32
C THR A 181 -5.13 -13.23 11.37
N PHE A 182 -4.52 -13.94 10.41
CA PHE A 182 -3.75 -13.33 9.35
C PHE A 182 -4.49 -13.41 8.01
N GLY A 183 -4.50 -12.29 7.29
CA GLY A 183 -4.86 -12.16 5.89
C GLY A 183 -4.50 -10.75 5.46
N PHE A 184 -4.01 -10.57 4.23
CA PHE A 184 -3.51 -9.26 3.77
C PHE A 184 -4.56 -8.16 3.83
N PHE A 185 -5.81 -8.55 3.60
CA PHE A 185 -7.00 -7.71 3.61
C PHE A 185 -8.04 -8.19 4.62
N TYR A 186 -7.62 -8.94 5.64
CA TYR A 186 -8.50 -9.36 6.72
C TYR A 186 -9.18 -8.14 7.37
N ARG A 187 -10.51 -8.16 7.49
CA ARG A 187 -11.34 -7.05 8.00
C ARG A 187 -11.11 -5.70 7.29
N LYS A 188 -10.68 -5.72 6.02
CA LYS A 188 -10.60 -4.53 5.13
C LYS A 188 -11.74 -4.45 4.12
N ASN A 189 -12.63 -5.44 4.06
CA ASN A 189 -13.83 -5.41 3.22
C ASN A 189 -14.97 -4.69 3.98
N CYS A 190 -15.13 -3.40 3.69
CA CYS A 190 -15.83 -2.46 4.55
C CYS A 190 -16.92 -1.68 3.81
N THR A 191 -18.10 -1.68 4.42
CA THR A 191 -19.28 -0.90 4.00
C THR A 191 -19.69 0.06 5.12
N LEU A 192 -20.69 0.92 4.88
CA LEU A 192 -21.22 1.84 5.91
C LEU A 192 -21.78 1.11 7.14
N GLU A 193 -22.21 -0.14 6.99
CA GLU A 193 -22.82 -0.97 8.03
C GLU A 193 -21.80 -1.83 8.79
N THR A 194 -20.57 -1.96 8.27
CA THR A 194 -19.53 -2.79 8.88
C THR A 194 -18.98 -2.11 10.15
N SER A 195 -19.03 -2.82 11.29
CA SER A 195 -18.72 -2.25 12.61
C SER A 195 -17.29 -2.53 13.14
N ASN A 196 -16.42 -3.16 12.34
CA ASN A 196 -15.13 -3.68 12.82
C ASN A 196 -13.99 -3.58 11.78
N CYS A 197 -14.02 -2.58 10.92
CA CYS A 197 -12.99 -2.35 9.90
C CYS A 197 -11.61 -2.03 10.50
N LEU A 198 -10.56 -2.64 9.95
CA LEU A 198 -9.17 -2.34 10.36
C LEU A 198 -8.59 -1.12 9.65
N ASP A 199 -9.03 -0.81 8.43
CA ASP A 199 -8.67 0.42 7.72
C ASP A 199 -9.61 1.57 8.13
N ASN A 200 -9.51 2.01 9.39
CA ASN A 200 -10.39 3.01 10.00
C ASN A 200 -9.72 4.38 10.20
N PHE A 201 -8.77 4.73 9.33
CA PHE A 201 -8.07 6.00 9.38
C PHE A 201 -9.02 7.17 9.10
N ILE A 202 -9.04 8.16 10.00
CA ILE A 202 -9.76 9.42 9.80
C ILE A 202 -8.87 10.34 8.98
N HIS A 203 -9.21 10.50 7.71
CA HIS A 203 -8.54 11.43 6.80
C HIS A 203 -9.15 12.82 6.96
N ALA A 204 -8.32 13.86 7.02
CA ALA A 204 -8.77 15.25 6.91
C ALA A 204 -8.10 15.94 5.72
N ILE A 205 -8.92 16.60 4.89
CA ILE A 205 -8.47 17.26 3.64
C ILE A 205 -9.04 18.68 3.51
N ASP A 206 -8.38 19.49 2.71
CA ASP A 206 -8.94 20.75 2.19
C ASP A 206 -9.95 20.44 1.07
N SER A 207 -11.16 20.99 1.20
CA SER A 207 -12.26 20.84 0.25
C SER A 207 -12.02 21.55 -1.09
N GLY A 208 -11.08 22.49 -1.13
CA GLY A 208 -10.89 23.41 -2.25
C GLY A 208 -11.96 24.51 -2.35
N LYS A 209 -12.81 24.70 -1.33
CA LYS A 209 -13.91 25.68 -1.33
C LYS A 209 -13.42 27.11 -1.57
N PHE A 210 -12.33 27.51 -0.91
CA PHE A 210 -11.77 28.87 -1.03
C PHE A 210 -10.66 28.96 -2.07
N ASN A 211 -9.91 27.88 -2.28
CA ASN A 211 -8.91 27.77 -3.33
C ASN A 211 -8.98 26.37 -3.96
N ALA A 212 -9.45 26.28 -5.20
CA ALA A 212 -9.59 25.00 -5.90
C ALA A 212 -8.24 24.30 -6.15
N ASP A 213 -7.11 25.01 -6.09
CA ASP A 213 -5.79 24.39 -6.20
C ASP A 213 -5.42 23.55 -4.96
N ASN A 214 -6.10 23.77 -3.82
CA ASN A 214 -5.91 22.97 -2.60
C ASN A 214 -6.85 21.76 -2.51
N VAL A 215 -7.72 21.53 -3.49
CA VAL A 215 -8.72 20.45 -3.42
C VAL A 215 -8.07 19.10 -3.14
N GLY A 216 -8.56 18.41 -2.11
CA GLY A 216 -8.10 17.08 -1.73
C GLY A 216 -6.75 17.04 -1.03
N GLN A 217 -6.07 18.17 -0.80
CA GLN A 217 -4.78 18.20 -0.12
C GLN A 217 -4.94 17.73 1.33
N TYR A 218 -4.05 16.83 1.77
CA TYR A 218 -4.07 16.31 3.13
C TYR A 218 -3.73 17.37 4.17
N ILE A 219 -4.55 17.42 5.22
CA ILE A 219 -4.35 18.24 6.43
C ILE A 219 -3.84 17.35 7.57
N SER A 220 -4.50 16.22 7.80
CA SER A 220 -4.11 15.27 8.84
C SER A 220 -4.60 13.86 8.58
N ILE A 221 -3.99 12.90 9.26
CA ILE A 221 -4.46 11.53 9.41
C ILE A 221 -4.58 11.19 10.89
N ASN A 222 -5.73 10.68 11.31
CA ASN A 222 -6.06 10.45 12.72
C ASN A 222 -5.80 11.67 13.61
N GLY A 223 -6.05 12.87 13.08
CA GLY A 223 -5.81 14.15 13.77
C GLY A 223 -4.35 14.64 13.73
N SER A 224 -3.38 13.80 13.35
CA SER A 224 -1.98 14.19 13.26
C SER A 224 -1.63 14.82 11.90
N ARG A 225 -0.94 15.96 11.92
CA ARG A 225 -0.49 16.68 10.71
C ARG A 225 0.82 16.13 10.12
N SER A 226 1.44 15.18 10.80
CA SER A 226 2.63 14.46 10.34
C SER A 226 2.56 13.01 10.75
N LEU A 227 3.26 12.17 10.01
CA LEU A 227 3.52 10.78 10.40
C LEU A 227 4.56 10.73 11.53
N ASP A 228 4.69 9.57 12.14
CA ASP A 228 5.71 9.24 13.14
C ASP A 228 6.47 7.96 12.77
N TYR A 229 6.38 7.53 11.52
CA TYR A 229 6.95 6.28 11.01
C TYR A 229 8.42 6.41 10.61
N TRP A 230 8.86 7.60 10.22
CA TRP A 230 10.17 7.83 9.60
C TRP A 230 11.07 8.72 10.46
N ASN A 231 12.36 8.80 10.11
CA ASN A 231 13.26 9.74 10.77
C ASN A 231 13.07 11.17 10.24
N GLY A 232 13.12 12.19 11.09
CA GLY A 232 13.08 13.58 10.65
C GLY A 232 11.72 14.05 10.09
N THR A 233 11.63 15.34 9.78
CA THR A 233 10.35 15.99 9.45
C THR A 233 9.92 15.76 8.00
N TYR A 234 10.85 15.79 7.05
CA TYR A 234 10.56 15.66 5.61
C TYR A 234 9.83 14.36 5.27
N CYS A 235 10.36 13.22 5.70
CA CYS A 235 9.80 11.91 5.39
C CYS A 235 8.42 11.66 6.03
N ASN A 236 8.10 12.41 7.09
CA ASN A 236 6.84 12.32 7.81
C ASN A 236 5.80 13.35 7.34
N MET A 237 6.08 14.15 6.30
CA MET A 237 5.12 15.11 5.79
C MET A 237 3.97 14.42 5.05
N LEU A 238 2.74 14.89 5.29
CA LEU A 238 1.56 14.59 4.49
C LEU A 238 1.51 15.60 3.34
N LYS A 239 1.87 15.18 2.12
CA LYS A 239 1.95 16.04 0.94
C LYS A 239 1.11 15.47 -0.19
N GLY A 240 0.32 16.32 -0.83
CA GLY A 240 -0.52 15.94 -1.95
C GLY A 240 -1.92 15.48 -1.54
N THR A 241 -2.60 14.89 -2.52
CA THR A 241 -3.94 14.32 -2.37
C THR A 241 -3.87 12.81 -2.17
N ASP A 242 -5.01 12.11 -2.14
CA ASP A 242 -5.08 10.64 -2.14
C ASP A 242 -4.83 10.02 -3.53
N GLY A 243 -4.49 10.86 -4.53
CA GLY A 243 -4.26 10.46 -5.92
C GLY A 243 -5.53 10.25 -6.74
N SER A 244 -6.73 10.34 -6.15
CA SER A 244 -8.00 10.19 -6.88
C SER A 244 -8.43 11.47 -7.60
N ARG A 245 -7.95 12.62 -7.14
CA ARG A 245 -8.24 13.95 -7.68
C ARG A 245 -7.00 14.84 -7.51
N PHE A 246 -6.84 15.79 -8.43
CA PHE A 246 -5.80 16.82 -8.41
C PHE A 246 -6.42 18.21 -8.68
N HIS A 247 -5.63 19.27 -8.51
CA HIS A 247 -6.04 20.66 -8.77
C HIS A 247 -6.54 20.85 -10.21
N PRO A 248 -7.37 21.87 -10.49
CA PRO A 248 -7.97 22.06 -11.82
C PRO A 248 -6.95 22.38 -12.92
N SER A 249 -5.80 22.96 -12.58
CA SER A 249 -4.82 23.45 -13.55
C SER A 249 -3.58 22.54 -13.62
N VAL A 250 -3.79 21.23 -13.81
CA VAL A 250 -2.68 20.27 -13.93
C VAL A 250 -1.94 20.52 -15.24
N ASP A 251 -0.61 20.53 -15.19
CA ASP A 251 0.24 20.85 -16.32
C ASP A 251 1.32 19.78 -16.59
N ALA A 252 1.81 19.73 -17.83
CA ALA A 252 2.77 18.70 -18.24
C ALA A 252 4.19 18.88 -17.68
N THR A 253 4.48 20.00 -17.00
CA THR A 253 5.79 20.32 -16.43
C THR A 253 5.86 20.09 -14.93
N GLU A 254 4.72 19.91 -14.28
CA GLU A 254 4.66 19.78 -12.84
C GLU A 254 5.00 18.37 -12.33
N ARG A 255 5.29 18.33 -11.04
CA ARG A 255 5.42 17.11 -10.25
C ARG A 255 4.25 17.02 -9.29
N LEU A 256 3.42 16.00 -9.44
CA LEU A 256 2.27 15.78 -8.57
C LEU A 256 2.70 15.08 -7.28
N GLN A 257 2.05 15.46 -6.19
CA GLN A 257 2.26 14.87 -4.87
C GLN A 257 1.06 14.00 -4.52
N VAL A 258 1.32 12.82 -3.96
CA VAL A 258 0.29 11.90 -3.48
C VAL A 258 0.71 11.38 -2.11
N PHE A 259 -0.18 11.45 -1.13
CA PHE A 259 -0.02 10.73 0.12
C PHE A 259 -0.64 9.34 -0.02
N ALA A 260 0.21 8.30 0.01
CA ALA A 260 -0.21 6.92 -0.12
C ALA A 260 -0.07 6.22 1.23
N ILE A 261 -1.19 6.10 1.95
CA ILE A 261 -1.21 5.46 3.27
C ILE A 261 -0.69 4.01 3.24
N GLU A 262 -0.96 3.26 2.16
CA GLU A 262 -0.49 1.89 1.99
C GLU A 262 1.05 1.81 1.83
N LEU A 263 1.69 2.89 1.37
CA LEU A 263 3.15 3.03 1.31
C LEU A 263 3.72 3.71 2.57
N CYS A 264 2.84 4.12 3.50
CA CYS A 264 3.18 4.84 4.71
C CYS A 264 3.94 6.16 4.47
N ARG A 265 3.83 6.79 3.30
CA ARG A 265 4.54 8.04 2.97
C ARG A 265 3.89 8.82 1.84
N SER A 266 4.33 10.06 1.70
CA SER A 266 4.10 10.85 0.49
C SER A 266 5.09 10.47 -0.62
N ILE A 267 4.62 10.52 -1.86
CA ILE A 267 5.36 10.17 -3.07
C ILE A 267 5.12 11.21 -4.17
N TYR A 268 5.89 11.11 -5.24
CA TYR A 268 5.85 12.01 -6.37
C TYR A 268 5.55 11.28 -7.67
N LEU A 269 4.72 11.89 -8.51
CA LEU A 269 4.49 11.47 -9.88
C LEU A 269 5.05 12.53 -10.83
N ASP A 270 5.88 12.09 -11.77
CA ASP A 270 6.49 12.93 -12.80
C ASP A 270 5.72 12.80 -14.12
N SER A 271 5.44 13.92 -14.78
CA SER A 271 4.82 13.93 -16.11
C SER A 271 5.74 13.27 -17.14
N VAL A 272 5.16 12.48 -18.05
CA VAL A 272 5.87 11.84 -19.16
C VAL A 272 5.26 12.17 -20.53
N GLY A 273 4.37 13.16 -20.58
CA GLY A 273 3.76 13.67 -21.80
C GLY A 273 2.28 13.31 -21.97
N GLU A 274 1.77 13.65 -23.15
CA GLU A 274 0.36 13.46 -23.51
C GLU A 274 0.09 12.04 -24.01
N VAL A 275 -1.11 11.54 -23.70
CA VAL A 275 -1.64 10.27 -24.19
C VAL A 275 -3.11 10.44 -24.57
N GLU A 276 -3.57 9.69 -25.55
CA GLU A 276 -4.96 9.71 -25.98
C GLU A 276 -5.67 8.42 -25.54
N LEU A 277 -6.84 8.57 -24.93
CA LEU A 277 -7.69 7.45 -24.54
C LEU A 277 -9.14 7.73 -24.92
N LYS A 278 -9.70 6.96 -25.85
CA LYS A 278 -11.09 7.10 -26.33
C LYS A 278 -11.41 8.54 -26.75
N ASP A 279 -10.55 9.12 -27.59
CA ASP A 279 -10.65 10.50 -28.10
C ASP A 279 -10.54 11.60 -27.02
N ILE A 280 -10.03 11.26 -25.83
CA ILE A 280 -9.75 12.21 -24.74
C ILE A 280 -8.24 12.36 -24.60
N ASN A 281 -7.75 13.59 -24.71
CA ASN A 281 -6.35 13.93 -24.44
C ASN A 281 -6.12 13.96 -22.93
N LEU A 282 -5.12 13.22 -22.48
CA LEU A 282 -4.75 13.07 -21.08
C LEU A 282 -3.25 13.36 -20.93
N LEU A 283 -2.85 13.73 -19.72
CA LEU A 283 -1.46 13.78 -19.30
C LEU A 283 -1.13 12.52 -18.52
N ARG A 284 -0.08 11.81 -18.94
CA ARG A 284 0.41 10.64 -18.22
C ARG A 284 1.45 11.06 -17.19
N PHE A 285 1.23 10.65 -15.96
CA PHE A 285 2.17 10.79 -14.86
C PHE A 285 2.62 9.41 -14.40
N LYS A 286 3.92 9.25 -14.14
CA LYS A 286 4.52 8.00 -13.66
C LYS A 286 5.12 8.17 -12.29
N MET A 287 5.24 7.08 -11.53
CA MET A 287 6.02 7.09 -10.29
C MET A 287 7.43 7.63 -10.54
N SER A 288 7.84 8.64 -9.78
CA SER A 288 9.15 9.25 -9.95
C SER A 288 10.26 8.20 -9.87
N SER A 289 11.28 8.30 -10.73
CA SER A 289 12.43 7.38 -10.69
C SER A 289 13.12 7.39 -9.33
N ASN A 290 13.09 8.54 -8.63
CA ASN A 290 13.73 8.75 -7.34
C ASN A 290 13.05 7.96 -6.22
N PHE A 291 11.78 7.55 -6.39
CA PHE A 291 11.11 6.65 -5.45
C PHE A 291 11.84 5.31 -5.32
N TYR A 292 12.38 4.80 -6.43
CA TYR A 292 13.07 3.51 -6.48
C TYR A 292 14.56 3.60 -6.15
N LYS A 293 15.08 4.75 -5.69
CA LYS A 293 16.51 4.94 -5.45
C LYS A 293 16.84 4.90 -3.96
N GLY A 294 17.85 4.11 -3.61
CA GLY A 294 18.39 4.12 -2.26
C GLY A 294 19.09 5.46 -1.93
N PRO A 295 19.29 5.78 -0.64
CA PRO A 295 19.98 6.99 -0.17
C PRO A 295 21.33 7.31 -0.83
N HIS A 296 22.03 6.30 -1.35
CA HIS A 296 23.30 6.45 -2.05
C HIS A 296 23.19 7.16 -3.42
N LYS A 297 22.02 7.08 -4.07
CA LYS A 297 21.70 7.77 -5.34
C LYS A 297 20.70 8.91 -5.15
N GLU A 298 19.82 8.80 -4.15
CA GLU A 298 18.83 9.82 -3.80
C GLU A 298 18.94 10.17 -2.31
N PRO A 299 19.79 11.15 -1.93
CA PRO A 299 20.03 11.49 -0.53
C PRO A 299 18.78 11.89 0.25
N SER A 300 17.75 12.42 -0.41
CA SER A 300 16.47 12.76 0.25
C SER A 300 15.74 11.54 0.79
N ASN A 301 16.03 10.33 0.29
CA ASN A 301 15.44 9.09 0.80
C ASN A 301 16.09 8.58 2.09
N LYS A 302 17.17 9.22 2.59
CA LYS A 302 17.89 8.79 3.80
C LYS A 302 16.98 8.59 5.00
N CYS A 303 15.96 9.43 5.17
CA CYS A 303 15.07 9.31 6.32
C CYS A 303 14.02 8.18 6.25
N PHE A 304 13.81 7.57 5.07
CA PHE A 304 12.98 6.36 4.92
C PHE A 304 13.74 5.08 5.29
N CYS A 305 15.04 5.18 5.58
CA CYS A 305 15.86 4.11 6.12
C CYS A 305 15.87 4.18 7.66
N VAL A 306 15.03 3.38 8.34
CA VAL A 306 14.88 3.40 9.80
C VAL A 306 15.42 2.11 10.40
N LYS A 307 16.20 2.22 11.49
CA LYS A 307 16.92 1.15 12.22
C LYS A 307 18.22 0.62 11.56
N PRO A 308 19.34 1.33 11.65
CA PRO A 308 20.65 0.72 11.43
C PRO A 308 21.14 0.06 12.73
N LYS A 309 21.29 -1.27 12.73
CA LYS A 309 22.32 -1.90 13.56
C LYS A 309 23.32 -2.55 12.61
N VAL A 310 24.45 -1.85 12.44
CA VAL A 310 25.72 -2.25 11.81
C VAL A 310 25.69 -2.63 10.32
N GLU A 311 24.58 -3.09 9.72
CA GLU A 311 24.50 -3.47 8.31
C GLU A 311 23.52 -2.59 7.50
N GLU A 312 24.04 -1.49 6.94
CA GLU A 312 23.32 -0.60 6.02
C GLU A 312 22.97 -1.23 4.66
N ALA A 313 23.22 -2.52 4.44
CA ALA A 313 23.13 -3.19 3.15
C ALA A 313 21.78 -2.99 2.42
N HIS A 314 20.65 -3.01 3.14
CA HIS A 314 19.32 -2.85 2.55
C HIS A 314 19.00 -1.39 2.14
N CYS A 315 19.66 -0.39 2.72
CA CYS A 315 19.56 1.00 2.26
C CYS A 315 20.59 1.32 1.16
N GLN A 316 21.48 0.38 0.87
CA GLN A 316 22.41 0.45 -0.26
C GLN A 316 21.86 -0.24 -1.52
N VAL A 317 20.59 -0.67 -1.53
CA VAL A 317 19.91 -1.26 -2.70
C VAL A 317 18.77 -0.36 -3.18
N ASP A 318 18.57 -0.36 -4.49
CA ASP A 318 17.45 0.29 -5.20
C ASP A 318 16.25 -0.69 -5.32
N GLY A 319 15.10 -0.26 -5.84
CA GLY A 319 13.94 0.19 -5.10
C GLY A 319 13.22 -0.89 -4.27
N ILE A 320 13.62 -0.96 -3.02
CA ILE A 320 12.84 -1.54 -1.93
C ILE A 320 12.48 -0.46 -0.93
N LEU A 321 11.23 -0.47 -0.46
CA LEU A 321 10.76 0.37 0.65
C LEU A 321 10.38 -0.54 1.83
N GLU A 322 11.22 -0.56 2.85
CA GLU A 322 10.96 -1.23 4.13
C GLU A 322 9.92 -0.43 4.93
N ILE A 323 8.84 -1.06 5.37
CA ILE A 323 7.70 -0.39 6.04
C ILE A 323 7.40 -0.95 7.44
N SER A 324 8.34 -1.65 8.09
CA SER A 324 8.13 -2.21 9.43
C SER A 324 7.68 -1.17 10.46
N THR A 325 8.09 0.08 10.31
CA THR A 325 7.76 1.18 11.24
C THR A 325 6.26 1.46 11.30
N CYS A 326 5.54 1.35 10.18
CA CYS A 326 4.09 1.46 10.15
C CYS A 326 3.36 0.10 10.24
N GLN A 327 4.08 -1.02 10.20
CA GLN A 327 3.56 -2.39 10.28
C GLN A 327 3.86 -3.05 11.63
N LYS A 328 3.86 -2.26 12.72
CA LYS A 328 4.09 -2.72 14.10
C LYS A 328 5.37 -3.56 14.30
N GLY A 329 6.39 -3.34 13.47
CA GLY A 329 7.68 -4.02 13.51
C GLY A 329 7.79 -5.30 12.67
N ALA A 330 6.73 -5.71 11.97
CA ALA A 330 6.79 -6.82 11.01
C ALA A 330 7.74 -6.47 9.84
N PRO A 331 8.59 -7.41 9.36
CA PRO A 331 9.58 -7.17 8.31
C PRO A 331 8.91 -7.16 6.92
N ILE A 332 8.09 -6.14 6.66
CA ILE A 332 7.39 -5.97 5.39
C ILE A 332 8.17 -4.98 4.54
N ALA A 333 8.45 -5.40 3.30
CA ALA A 333 9.10 -4.58 2.30
C ALA A 333 8.21 -4.48 1.05
N LEU A 334 8.14 -3.30 0.46
CA LEU A 334 7.39 -3.04 -0.76
C LEU A 334 8.34 -2.85 -1.93
N THR A 335 7.99 -3.42 -3.08
CA THR A 335 8.76 -3.33 -4.32
C THR A 335 7.84 -3.10 -5.51
N GLY A 336 8.41 -2.78 -6.67
CA GLY A 336 7.69 -2.90 -7.94
C GLY A 336 7.40 -4.37 -8.27
N PRO A 337 6.28 -4.68 -8.95
CA PRO A 337 5.95 -6.06 -9.34
C PRO A 337 7.10 -6.78 -10.06
N HIS A 338 7.31 -8.07 -9.75
CA HIS A 338 8.48 -8.86 -10.18
C HIS A 338 9.83 -8.16 -9.96
N PHE A 339 9.95 -7.41 -8.87
CA PHE A 339 11.17 -6.65 -8.58
C PHE A 339 11.52 -5.64 -9.69
N TYR A 340 10.50 -5.06 -10.31
CA TYR A 340 10.68 -3.96 -11.25
C TYR A 340 11.41 -2.79 -10.56
N LYS A 341 12.53 -2.36 -11.17
CA LYS A 341 13.46 -1.34 -10.66
C LYS A 341 14.15 -1.68 -9.32
N VAL A 342 14.16 -2.94 -8.91
CA VAL A 342 14.96 -3.44 -7.77
C VAL A 342 16.40 -3.72 -8.19
N ASP A 343 17.35 -3.55 -7.27
CA ASP A 343 18.76 -3.85 -7.48
C ASP A 343 18.98 -5.33 -7.87
N PRO A 344 19.78 -5.62 -8.93
CA PRO A 344 20.04 -7.00 -9.36
C PRO A 344 20.60 -7.91 -8.27
N ARG A 345 21.35 -7.38 -7.30
CA ARG A 345 21.92 -8.14 -6.17
C ARG A 345 20.83 -8.79 -5.31
N VAL A 346 19.67 -8.13 -5.22
CA VAL A 346 18.48 -8.65 -4.54
C VAL A 346 17.64 -9.45 -5.51
N ALA A 347 17.41 -8.92 -6.72
CA ALA A 347 16.45 -9.52 -7.63
C ALA A 347 16.82 -10.96 -8.04
N GLN A 348 18.12 -11.27 -8.09
CA GLN A 348 18.64 -12.60 -8.40
C GLN A 348 18.55 -13.61 -7.24
N LEU A 349 18.09 -13.19 -6.05
CA LEU A 349 17.89 -14.08 -4.91
C LEU A 349 16.60 -14.91 -5.02
N VAL A 350 15.71 -14.56 -5.95
CA VAL A 350 14.43 -15.22 -6.18
C VAL A 350 14.33 -15.62 -7.65
N ASN A 351 14.10 -16.90 -7.92
CA ASN A 351 13.87 -17.42 -9.26
C ASN A 351 12.38 -17.35 -9.63
N GLY A 352 12.08 -17.15 -10.91
CA GLY A 352 10.70 -17.06 -11.42
C GLY A 352 10.12 -15.64 -11.52
N LEU A 353 10.96 -14.61 -11.28
CA LEU A 353 10.59 -13.22 -11.49
C LEU A 353 10.96 -12.74 -12.91
N SER A 354 10.12 -11.90 -13.50
CA SER A 354 10.27 -11.38 -14.86
C SER A 354 9.73 -9.95 -14.93
N PRO A 355 10.51 -8.93 -14.54
CA PRO A 355 10.07 -7.54 -14.58
C PRO A 355 9.86 -7.03 -16.01
N ASP A 356 8.67 -6.52 -16.32
CA ASP A 356 8.33 -5.86 -17.59
C ASP A 356 7.77 -4.45 -17.31
N PRO A 357 8.40 -3.37 -17.82
CA PRO A 357 7.88 -2.00 -17.67
C PRO A 357 6.43 -1.83 -18.15
N LYS A 358 6.00 -2.54 -19.20
CA LYS A 358 4.64 -2.43 -19.75
C LYS A 358 3.58 -2.97 -18.80
N LEU A 359 3.96 -3.94 -17.95
CA LEU A 359 3.06 -4.60 -17.01
C LEU A 359 3.21 -4.05 -15.59
N HIS A 360 4.40 -3.61 -15.20
CA HIS A 360 4.76 -3.38 -13.80
C HIS A 360 5.06 -1.91 -13.46
N GLU A 361 4.95 -1.00 -14.42
CA GLU A 361 5.14 0.43 -14.17
C GLU A 361 3.87 1.12 -13.69
N THR A 362 3.99 1.89 -12.60
CA THR A 362 2.91 2.71 -12.06
C THR A 362 2.74 4.02 -12.81
N PHE A 363 1.55 4.21 -13.36
CA PHE A 363 1.13 5.45 -13.99
C PHE A 363 -0.33 5.82 -13.66
N VAL A 364 -0.62 7.09 -13.86
CA VAL A 364 -1.94 7.70 -13.78
C VAL A 364 -2.12 8.58 -15.00
N ASP A 365 -3.24 8.42 -15.70
CA ASP A 365 -3.63 9.34 -16.77
C ASP A 365 -4.65 10.35 -16.22
N ILE A 366 -4.36 11.64 -16.41
CA ILE A 366 -5.10 12.76 -15.83
C ILE A 366 -5.58 13.66 -16.95
N GLU A 367 -6.88 13.96 -16.93
CA GLU A 367 -7.49 14.92 -17.84
C GLU A 367 -7.08 16.36 -17.43
N PRO A 368 -6.44 17.16 -18.32
CA PRO A 368 -5.92 18.47 -17.95
C PRO A 368 -6.99 19.57 -17.84
N VAL A 369 -8.08 19.54 -18.63
CA VAL A 369 -9.09 20.61 -18.78
C VAL A 369 -10.53 20.06 -18.83
N SER A 370 -11.18 19.97 -17.67
CA SER A 370 -12.54 19.39 -17.48
C SER A 370 -13.67 20.25 -18.05
N ILE A 371 -13.75 20.39 -19.38
CA ILE A 371 -14.85 21.09 -20.07
C ILE A 371 -15.83 20.12 -20.74
N LYS A 372 -15.49 18.82 -20.85
CA LYS A 372 -16.39 17.82 -21.44
C LYS A 372 -16.41 16.51 -20.64
N TYR A 373 -17.52 16.31 -19.92
CA TYR A 373 -18.09 15.04 -19.47
C TYR A 373 -17.46 14.25 -18.31
N LEU A 374 -16.29 14.58 -17.79
CA LEU A 374 -15.71 13.84 -16.67
C LEU A 374 -14.97 14.79 -15.70
N PRO A 375 -15.41 14.98 -14.45
CA PRO A 375 -14.55 15.61 -13.45
C PRO A 375 -13.30 14.74 -13.32
N LYS A 376 -12.11 15.34 -13.43
CA LYS A 376 -10.79 14.67 -13.44
C LYS A 376 -10.80 13.32 -12.72
N PHE A 377 -11.00 12.25 -13.48
CA PHE A 377 -10.74 10.92 -12.97
C PHE A 377 -9.27 10.67 -13.23
N ALA A 378 -8.50 10.56 -12.15
CA ALA A 378 -7.22 9.88 -12.22
C ALA A 378 -7.53 8.41 -12.56
N PHE A 379 -7.27 8.00 -13.81
CA PHE A 379 -7.28 6.58 -14.14
C PHE A 379 -5.97 5.98 -13.62
N ILE A 380 -6.02 5.56 -12.36
CA ILE A 380 -4.90 4.91 -11.69
C ILE A 380 -4.82 3.47 -12.20
N HIS A 381 -3.99 3.22 -13.21
CA HIS A 381 -3.93 1.91 -13.87
C HIS A 381 -3.05 0.88 -13.16
N SER A 382 -2.08 1.29 -12.33
CA SER A 382 -1.10 0.33 -11.74
C SER A 382 -0.87 0.43 -10.23
N PHE A 383 -1.35 1.48 -9.55
CA PHE A 383 -1.13 1.63 -8.09
C PHE A 383 -1.80 0.54 -7.25
N LYS A 384 -2.57 -0.34 -7.90
CA LYS A 384 -3.40 -1.38 -7.30
C LYS A 384 -3.04 -2.78 -7.78
N GLU A 385 -1.82 -3.00 -8.26
CA GLU A 385 -1.26 -4.36 -8.24
C GLU A 385 -0.58 -4.57 -6.88
N HIS A 386 -1.34 -5.03 -5.89
CA HIS A 386 -0.75 -5.46 -4.62
C HIS A 386 -0.08 -6.81 -4.85
N ARG A 387 1.25 -6.80 -4.88
CA ARG A 387 2.04 -8.03 -4.88
C ARG A 387 2.96 -7.98 -3.68
N ILE A 388 2.79 -8.93 -2.78
CA ILE A 388 3.61 -8.96 -1.58
C ILE A 388 4.91 -9.70 -1.91
N SER A 389 6.02 -8.98 -1.78
CA SER A 389 7.36 -9.52 -1.96
C SER A 389 8.15 -9.34 -0.67
N TYR A 390 8.83 -10.39 -0.21
CA TYR A 390 9.61 -10.38 1.03
C TYR A 390 11.09 -10.34 0.72
N GLU A 391 11.84 -9.45 1.38
CA GLU A 391 13.30 -9.46 1.36
C GLU A 391 13.87 -10.27 2.51
N TRP A 392 14.91 -11.06 2.20
CA TRP A 392 15.68 -11.83 3.17
C TRP A 392 17.11 -11.29 3.25
N CYS A 393 17.50 -10.74 4.40
CA CYS A 393 18.92 -10.54 4.71
C CYS A 393 19.46 -11.78 5.42
N LYS A 394 20.41 -12.45 4.75
CA LYS A 394 21.19 -13.57 5.26
C LYS A 394 21.95 -13.14 6.51
N LYS A 395 21.70 -13.77 7.66
CA LYS A 395 22.61 -13.69 8.79
C LYS A 395 23.78 -14.62 8.46
N ASN A 396 24.98 -14.07 8.24
CA ASN A 396 26.18 -14.90 8.22
C ASN A 396 26.32 -15.51 9.63
N THR A 397 26.12 -16.82 9.71
CA THR A 397 26.53 -17.62 10.87
C THR A 397 28.04 -17.79 10.79
N SER A 398 28.76 -17.15 11.72
CA SER A 398 30.07 -17.61 12.19
C SER A 398 29.90 -18.32 13.51
#